data_AF-A0A975BAI0-F1
#
_entry.id   AF-A0A975BAI0-F1
#
_cell.length_a   1.000
_cell.length_b   1.000
_cell.length_c   1.000
_cell.angle_alpha   90.00
_cell.angle_beta   90.00
_cell.angle_gamma   90.00
#
_symmetry.space_group_name_H-M   'P 1'
#
loop_
_entity.id
_entity.type
_entity.pdbx_description
1 polymer ?
#
loop_
_entity_poly.entity_id
_entity_poly.type
_entity_poly.pdbx_seq_one_letter_code
_entity_poly.pdbx_strand_id
1 'polypeptide(L)'
;MKKFRVSIFFKIWLGISAMLIGYTFSMIQVQLGVKRFEHDLLMISSVFLPSSVFSQKALAGFKNQVSLYKNVYKEGEIDLIKKADMEAQDVRNALQGLSRLNKDFENRSLLINDLIKSFEIYTHEAGKIYPVISSAGPHDNQAAAAKNIKYLDFRKNEILYQLLQFEDIFSKDLQSEIDSTISFLKYQQHVNFAVFLSVLLISLFSMWLITRRTIVMPIQNIISQLKSAGKKGVNDFKLPVTDTWDEIGQLNTAFNKMMYEITKSHEKINNYAKQLETDILKRKQTEKNLQKAYDELSKTQIQLVQSGKLASIGELAAGIAHELNQPLMVIRAGAQLSLKKIDKKNMSLENMAEQMKTIERNTKRMDNIINHLRIFSRQSPVQFASVDINQVIEDSLLMAGEQLRIKNISVNKKLADNIPLCYGDSNQIEQVFLNLIANAKDAVMEKAKQCRTDNIEYNGKIDIIACASNSYKHMVEILFKDNGTGIPLDKIDKIFDPFFTTKDIGKGTGLGLSISYGIIKKHKGSIDIIETSAGGTCIRLLIPVQKSVINE
;
A
#
# COMPACT_ATOMS: atom_id res chain seq x y z
N MET A 1 8.76 -9.06 -44.82
CA MET A 1 9.45 -7.76 -44.95
C MET A 1 9.51 -7.06 -43.59
N LYS A 2 10.69 -7.10 -42.94
CA LYS A 2 10.96 -6.36 -41.70
C LYS A 2 10.83 -4.86 -41.99
N LYS A 3 9.70 -4.24 -41.63
CA LYS A 3 9.59 -2.77 -41.62
C LYS A 3 10.66 -2.26 -40.68
N PHE A 4 11.62 -1.50 -41.21
CA PHE A 4 12.58 -0.75 -40.40
C PHE A 4 11.75 0.19 -39.53
N ARG A 5 11.63 -0.16 -38.25
CA ARG A 5 10.79 0.55 -37.29
C ARG A 5 11.70 1.45 -36.49
N VAL A 6 11.34 2.72 -36.54
CA VAL A 6 12.22 3.83 -36.32
C VAL A 6 11.89 4.43 -34.96
N SER A 7 12.88 4.50 -34.06
CA SER A 7 12.76 5.18 -32.76
C SER A 7 12.19 6.59 -32.94
N ILE A 8 11.50 7.10 -31.92
CA ILE A 8 11.02 8.50 -31.87
C ILE A 8 12.14 9.45 -32.30
N PHE A 9 13.37 9.21 -31.84
CA PHE A 9 14.54 10.00 -32.20
C PHE A 9 14.77 10.08 -33.72
N PHE A 10 14.68 8.96 -34.44
CA PHE A 10 14.92 8.94 -35.88
C PHE A 10 13.75 9.55 -36.66
N LYS A 11 12.51 9.51 -36.15
CA LYS A 11 11.39 10.24 -36.76
C LYS A 11 11.57 11.76 -36.65
N ILE A 12 12.07 12.24 -35.52
CA ILE A 12 12.43 13.65 -35.30
C ILE A 12 13.58 14.03 -36.23
N TRP A 13 14.62 13.19 -36.30
CA TRP A 13 15.75 13.36 -37.20
C TRP A 13 15.32 13.43 -38.68
N LEU A 14 14.36 12.59 -39.11
CA LEU A 14 13.86 12.61 -40.49
C LEU A 14 13.14 13.92 -40.83
N GLY A 15 12.43 14.52 -39.87
CA GLY A 15 11.82 15.83 -40.02
C GLY A 15 12.85 16.94 -40.18
N ILE A 16 13.91 16.92 -39.37
CA ILE A 16 15.03 17.87 -39.46
C ILE A 16 15.76 17.72 -40.81
N SER A 17 16.01 16.49 -41.26
CA SER A 17 16.63 16.20 -42.55
C SER A 17 15.78 16.68 -43.72
N ALA A 18 14.45 16.58 -43.64
CA ALA A 18 13.55 17.11 -44.67
C ALA A 18 13.61 18.65 -44.75
N MET A 19 13.74 19.35 -43.60
CA MET A 19 13.97 20.80 -43.59
C MET A 19 15.29 21.19 -44.27
N LEU A 20 16.37 20.45 -43.99
CA LEU A 20 17.67 20.68 -44.60
C LEU A 20 17.64 20.47 -46.12
N ILE A 21 16.90 19.47 -46.61
CA ILE A 21 16.72 19.23 -48.06
C ILE A 21 15.89 20.34 -48.72
N GLY A 22 14.85 20.84 -48.04
CA GLY A 22 14.08 21.98 -48.54
C GLY A 22 14.91 23.25 -48.63
N TYR A 23 15.81 23.47 -47.66
CA TYR A 23 16.77 24.57 -47.68
C TYR A 23 17.76 24.46 -48.84
N THR A 24 18.32 23.27 -49.10
CA THR A 24 19.24 23.07 -50.22
C THR A 24 18.54 23.27 -51.57
N PHE A 25 17.28 22.85 -51.72
CA PHE A 25 16.50 23.12 -52.94
C PHE A 25 16.25 24.62 -53.16
N SER A 26 15.98 25.38 -52.10
CA SER A 26 15.88 26.84 -52.16
C SER A 26 17.21 27.49 -52.60
N MET A 27 18.35 26.98 -52.11
CA MET A 27 19.68 27.45 -52.54
C MET A 27 19.97 27.13 -54.02
N ILE A 28 19.51 25.99 -54.53
CA ILE A 28 19.63 25.64 -55.96
C ILE A 28 18.82 26.60 -56.85
N GLN A 29 17.62 27.01 -56.41
CA GLN A 29 16.81 28.01 -57.12
C GLN A 29 17.49 29.39 -57.16
N VAL A 30 18.17 29.79 -56.07
CA VAL A 30 19.02 30.99 -56.05
C VAL A 30 20.10 30.89 -57.13
N GLN A 31 20.78 29.75 -57.21
CA GLN A 31 21.87 29.53 -58.19
C GLN A 31 21.39 29.57 -59.65
N LEU A 32 20.14 29.19 -59.94
CA LEU A 32 19.55 29.35 -61.27
C LEU A 32 19.21 30.81 -61.61
N GLY A 33 18.77 31.60 -60.62
CA GLY A 33 18.53 33.03 -60.77
C GLY A 33 19.80 33.86 -61.01
N VAL A 34 20.94 33.40 -60.48
CA VAL A 34 22.25 34.06 -60.66
C VAL A 34 22.64 34.18 -62.14
N LYS A 35 22.36 33.18 -62.98
CA LYS A 35 22.75 33.22 -64.40
C LYS A 35 22.08 34.34 -65.19
N ARG A 36 20.81 34.64 -64.91
CA ARG A 36 20.10 35.74 -65.57
C ARG A 36 20.59 37.09 -65.06
N PHE A 37 20.81 37.19 -63.74
CA PHE A 37 21.40 38.38 -63.14
C PHE A 37 22.81 38.67 -63.69
N GLU A 38 23.65 37.64 -63.85
CA GLU A 38 24.96 37.77 -64.49
C GLU A 38 24.85 38.31 -65.91
N HIS A 39 23.92 37.79 -66.71
CA HIS A 39 23.67 38.29 -68.06
C HIS A 39 23.26 39.77 -68.09
N ASP A 40 22.29 40.16 -67.27
CA ASP A 40 21.76 41.53 -67.25
C ASP A 40 22.81 42.53 -66.70
N LEU A 41 23.60 42.10 -65.71
CA LEU A 41 24.74 42.87 -65.19
C LEU A 41 25.87 43.01 -66.22
N LEU A 42 26.13 41.96 -67.01
CA LEU A 42 27.06 42.03 -68.13
C LEU A 42 26.57 43.01 -69.19
N MET A 43 25.27 43.04 -69.51
CA MET A 43 24.70 44.01 -70.45
C MET A 43 24.85 45.46 -69.97
N ILE A 44 24.52 45.73 -68.71
CA ILE A 44 24.68 47.07 -68.10
C ILE A 44 26.15 47.51 -68.12
N SER A 45 27.07 46.62 -67.74
CA SER A 45 28.50 46.96 -67.60
C SER A 45 29.26 47.03 -68.93
N SER A 46 28.96 46.14 -69.88
CA SER A 46 29.74 46.02 -71.13
C SER A 46 29.17 46.81 -72.30
N VAL A 47 27.85 47.04 -72.33
CA VAL A 47 27.19 47.74 -73.45
C VAL A 47 26.69 49.11 -73.01
N PHE A 48 25.87 49.15 -71.95
CA PHE A 48 25.15 50.36 -71.63
C PHE A 48 26.05 51.45 -70.99
N LEU A 49 26.75 51.18 -69.89
CA LEU A 49 27.59 52.21 -69.24
C LEU A 49 28.61 52.86 -70.21
N PRO A 50 29.39 52.10 -71.01
CA PRO A 50 30.30 52.70 -71.98
C PRO A 50 29.57 53.49 -73.07
N SER A 51 28.42 53.01 -73.55
CA SER A 51 27.62 53.72 -74.56
C SER A 51 27.11 55.06 -74.04
N SER A 52 26.72 55.16 -72.76
CA SER A 52 26.38 56.45 -72.14
C SER A 52 27.55 57.43 -72.17
N VAL A 53 28.75 56.94 -71.83
CA VAL A 53 29.95 57.78 -71.77
C VAL A 53 30.35 58.27 -73.16
N PHE A 54 30.29 57.40 -74.17
CA PHE A 54 30.63 57.80 -75.53
C PHE A 54 29.60 58.77 -76.13
N SER A 55 28.30 58.64 -75.83
CA SER A 55 27.27 59.56 -76.32
C SER A 55 27.44 60.95 -75.71
N GLN A 56 27.70 61.03 -74.41
CA GLN A 56 28.02 62.29 -73.73
C GLN A 56 29.29 62.95 -74.27
N LYS A 57 30.35 62.15 -74.50
CA LYS A 57 31.60 62.65 -75.08
C LYS A 57 31.38 63.21 -76.49
N ALA A 58 30.60 62.51 -77.33
CA ALA A 58 30.26 62.97 -78.67
C ALA A 58 29.44 64.27 -78.63
N LEU A 59 28.45 64.39 -77.75
CA LEU A 59 27.65 65.60 -77.58
C LEU A 59 28.50 66.80 -77.12
N ALA A 60 29.35 66.60 -76.10
CA ALA A 60 30.21 67.64 -75.56
C ALA A 60 31.25 68.12 -76.59
N GLY A 61 31.94 67.18 -77.24
CA GLY A 61 32.92 67.48 -78.29
C GLY A 61 32.27 68.19 -79.48
N PHE A 62 31.05 67.79 -79.89
CA PHE A 62 30.35 68.45 -80.99
C PHE A 62 30.00 69.90 -80.66
N LYS A 63 29.48 70.16 -79.45
CA LYS A 63 29.22 71.52 -78.98
C LYS A 63 30.49 72.38 -78.99
N ASN A 64 31.62 71.80 -78.54
CA ASN A 64 32.90 72.51 -78.53
C ASN A 64 33.40 72.81 -79.95
N GLN A 65 33.40 71.82 -80.84
CA GLN A 65 33.77 71.97 -82.24
C GLN A 65 32.95 73.07 -82.93
N VAL A 66 31.63 73.04 -82.75
CA VAL A 66 30.72 74.07 -83.29
C VAL A 66 31.08 75.45 -82.76
N SER A 67 31.40 75.57 -81.47
CA SER A 67 31.84 76.83 -80.87
C SER A 67 33.16 77.32 -81.48
N LEU A 68 34.12 76.42 -81.70
CA LEU A 68 35.40 76.75 -82.32
C LEU A 68 35.22 77.26 -83.75
N TYR A 69 34.43 76.58 -84.59
CA TYR A 69 34.13 77.09 -85.94
C TYR A 69 33.38 78.42 -85.93
N LYS A 70 32.48 78.66 -84.97
CA LYS A 70 31.83 79.97 -84.81
C LYS A 70 32.81 81.06 -84.38
N ASN A 71 33.84 80.73 -83.60
CA ASN A 71 34.88 81.69 -83.22
C ASN A 71 35.82 82.00 -84.38
N VAL A 72 36.15 81.02 -85.25
CA VAL A 72 36.87 81.27 -86.52
C VAL A 72 36.18 82.35 -87.35
N TYR A 73 34.85 82.31 -87.44
CA TYR A 73 34.07 83.35 -88.11
C TYR A 73 34.18 84.73 -87.46
N LYS A 74 34.26 84.81 -86.12
CA LYS A 74 34.29 86.08 -85.38
C LYS A 74 35.69 86.71 -85.31
N GLU A 75 36.70 85.90 -85.05
CA GLU A 75 38.05 86.33 -84.67
C GLU A 75 39.05 86.18 -85.82
N GLY A 76 38.72 85.38 -86.84
CA GLY A 76 39.55 85.18 -88.03
C GLY A 76 40.76 84.27 -87.85
N GLU A 77 40.96 83.68 -86.67
CA GLU A 77 42.12 82.85 -86.38
C GLU A 77 42.03 81.45 -87.01
N ILE A 78 42.96 81.15 -87.92
CA ILE A 78 43.04 79.85 -88.61
C ILE A 78 43.43 78.70 -87.66
N ASP A 79 44.16 78.97 -86.57
CA ASP A 79 44.55 77.93 -85.61
C ASP A 79 43.37 77.34 -84.82
N LEU A 80 42.25 78.06 -84.74
CA LEU A 80 40.99 77.53 -84.19
C LEU A 80 40.37 76.45 -85.09
N ILE A 81 40.64 76.45 -86.39
CA ILE A 81 40.21 75.40 -87.32
C ILE A 81 40.92 74.08 -86.98
N LYS A 82 42.23 74.12 -86.74
CA LYS A 82 42.99 72.92 -86.35
C LYS A 82 42.45 72.32 -85.05
N LYS A 83 42.12 73.16 -84.06
CA LYS A 83 41.48 72.70 -82.82
C LYS A 83 40.07 72.14 -83.07
N ALA A 84 39.29 72.76 -83.96
CA ALA A 84 37.97 72.26 -84.33
C ALA A 84 38.07 70.91 -85.04
N ASP A 85 39.05 70.71 -85.91
CA ASP A 85 39.28 69.43 -86.60
C ASP A 85 39.76 68.34 -85.64
N MET A 86 40.55 68.69 -84.63
CA MET A 86 40.91 67.77 -83.54
C MET A 86 39.68 67.33 -82.73
N GLU A 87 38.83 68.28 -82.32
CA GLU A 87 37.55 67.97 -81.65
C GLU A 87 36.63 67.14 -82.56
N ALA A 88 36.63 67.43 -83.87
CA ALA A 88 35.85 66.68 -84.84
C ALA A 88 36.26 65.20 -84.88
N GLN A 89 37.56 64.97 -84.83
CA GLN A 89 38.12 63.63 -84.82
C GLN A 89 37.79 62.91 -83.51
N ASP A 90 37.79 63.59 -82.37
CA ASP A 90 37.40 63.02 -81.08
C ASP A 90 35.91 62.67 -81.01
N VAL A 91 35.04 63.51 -81.58
CA VAL A 91 33.61 63.19 -81.73
C VAL A 91 33.41 62.00 -82.65
N ARG A 92 34.10 61.96 -83.80
CA ARG A 92 34.06 60.80 -84.71
C ARG A 92 34.49 59.52 -83.98
N ASN A 93 35.58 59.56 -83.23
CA ASN A 93 36.07 58.42 -82.46
C ASN A 93 35.03 57.97 -81.41
N ALA A 94 34.37 58.92 -80.73
CA ALA A 94 33.31 58.61 -79.76
C ALA A 94 32.08 57.97 -80.44
N LEU A 95 31.62 58.52 -81.57
CA LEU A 95 30.51 57.96 -82.35
C LEU A 95 30.83 56.58 -82.94
N GLN A 96 32.07 56.36 -83.39
CA GLN A 96 32.51 55.04 -83.84
C GLN A 96 32.59 54.03 -82.67
N GLY A 97 33.00 54.49 -81.47
CA GLY A 97 32.92 53.71 -80.24
C GLY A 97 31.50 53.25 -79.93
N LEU A 98 30.51 54.15 -80.05
CA LEU A 98 29.09 53.84 -79.90
C LEU A 98 28.60 52.81 -80.91
N SER A 99 28.95 52.98 -82.18
CA SER A 99 28.53 52.09 -83.26
C SER A 99 29.05 50.67 -83.03
N ARG A 100 30.29 50.52 -82.56
CA ARG A 100 30.90 49.22 -82.25
C ARG A 100 30.21 48.51 -81.10
N LEU A 101 29.89 49.22 -80.02
CA LEU A 101 29.26 48.65 -78.83
C LEU A 101 27.79 48.25 -79.06
N ASN A 102 27.09 48.94 -79.96
CA ASN A 102 25.67 48.70 -80.23
C ASN A 102 25.41 47.90 -81.51
N LYS A 103 26.44 47.26 -82.08
CA LYS A 103 26.35 46.54 -83.35
C LYS A 103 25.28 45.43 -83.33
N ASP A 104 25.05 44.83 -82.17
CA ASP A 104 24.08 43.76 -81.99
C ASP A 104 22.62 44.26 -81.84
N PHE A 105 22.43 45.58 -81.76
CA PHE A 105 21.12 46.22 -81.69
C PHE A 105 20.79 46.89 -83.02
N GLU A 106 20.16 46.14 -83.92
CA GLU A 106 19.90 46.53 -85.31
C GLU A 106 19.30 47.95 -85.46
N ASN A 107 18.30 48.29 -84.63
CA ASN A 107 17.66 49.61 -84.63
C ASN A 107 18.59 50.75 -84.17
N ARG A 108 19.52 50.49 -83.24
CA ARG A 108 20.47 51.50 -82.73
C ARG A 108 21.63 51.71 -83.68
N SER A 109 22.13 50.63 -84.27
CA SER A 109 23.22 50.67 -85.24
C SER A 109 22.89 51.57 -86.44
N LEU A 110 21.66 51.50 -86.95
CA LEU A 110 21.20 52.32 -88.07
C LEU A 110 21.19 53.83 -87.72
N LEU A 111 20.63 54.19 -86.55
CA LEU A 111 20.59 55.57 -86.06
C LEU A 111 21.99 56.17 -85.85
N ILE A 112 22.93 55.40 -85.27
CA ILE A 112 24.31 55.87 -85.03
C ILE A 112 25.03 56.11 -86.35
N ASN A 113 24.84 55.22 -87.34
CA ASN A 113 25.51 55.36 -88.63
C ASN A 113 25.01 56.56 -89.43
N ASP A 114 23.71 56.87 -89.36
CA ASP A 114 23.15 58.07 -89.99
C ASP A 114 23.62 59.36 -89.29
N LEU A 115 23.76 59.32 -87.97
CA LEU A 115 24.34 60.40 -87.19
C LEU A 115 25.82 60.64 -87.55
N ILE A 116 26.63 59.57 -87.68
CA ILE A 116 28.02 59.66 -88.13
C ILE A 116 28.10 60.34 -89.50
N LYS A 117 27.30 59.91 -90.48
CA LYS A 117 27.30 60.53 -91.81
C LYS A 117 26.93 62.01 -91.75
N SER A 118 25.88 62.35 -91.01
CA SER A 118 25.42 63.73 -90.84
C SER A 118 26.51 64.60 -90.22
N PHE A 119 27.19 64.08 -89.20
CA PHE A 119 28.32 64.72 -88.54
C PHE A 119 29.52 64.96 -89.47
N GLU A 120 29.87 63.97 -90.30
CA GLU A 120 30.97 64.08 -91.26
C GLU A 120 30.67 65.11 -92.35
N ILE A 121 29.44 65.12 -92.87
CA ILE A 121 28.98 66.14 -93.82
C ILE A 121 29.11 67.53 -93.20
N TYR A 122 28.60 67.71 -91.98
CA TYR A 122 28.70 69.00 -91.29
C TYR A 122 30.14 69.44 -91.09
N THR A 123 31.01 68.57 -90.59
CA THR A 123 32.43 68.89 -90.35
C THR A 123 33.13 69.31 -91.65
N HIS A 124 32.90 68.58 -92.75
CA HIS A 124 33.50 68.88 -94.04
C HIS A 124 32.99 70.20 -94.64
N GLU A 125 31.68 70.43 -94.54
CA GLU A 125 31.06 71.67 -95.03
C GLU A 125 31.50 72.87 -94.18
N ALA A 126 31.52 72.73 -92.85
CA ALA A 126 31.99 73.75 -91.92
C ALA A 126 33.47 74.10 -92.19
N GLY A 127 34.33 73.11 -92.35
CA GLY A 127 35.76 73.29 -92.66
C GLY A 127 36.01 73.97 -94.01
N LYS A 128 35.09 73.92 -94.96
CA LYS A 128 35.18 74.67 -96.24
C LYS A 128 34.61 76.07 -96.15
N ILE A 129 33.48 76.23 -95.46
CA ILE A 129 32.69 77.45 -95.49
C ILE A 129 33.26 78.49 -94.51
N TYR A 130 33.56 78.11 -93.27
CA TYR A 130 34.01 79.06 -92.24
C TYR A 130 35.32 79.79 -92.58
N PRO A 131 36.35 79.13 -93.16
CA PRO A 131 37.58 79.84 -93.55
C PRO A 131 37.34 80.83 -94.69
N VAL A 132 36.54 80.44 -95.69
CA VAL A 132 36.18 81.30 -96.82
C VAL A 132 35.45 82.55 -96.32
N ILE A 133 34.49 82.39 -95.41
CA ILE A 133 33.76 83.54 -94.85
C ILE A 133 34.67 84.45 -94.02
N SER A 134 35.55 83.88 -93.19
CA SER A 134 36.54 84.65 -92.40
C SER A 134 37.47 85.48 -93.30
N SER A 135 37.98 84.88 -94.39
CA SER A 135 38.90 85.54 -95.34
C SER A 135 38.25 86.60 -96.24
N ALA A 136 36.92 86.52 -96.46
CA ALA A 136 36.20 87.42 -97.37
C ALA A 136 35.83 88.79 -96.75
N GLY A 137 36.05 88.99 -95.45
CA GLY A 137 35.68 90.23 -94.75
C GLY A 137 34.16 90.47 -94.66
N PRO A 138 33.68 91.27 -93.70
CA PRO A 138 32.25 91.36 -93.38
C PRO A 138 31.38 92.02 -94.47
N HIS A 139 31.93 92.63 -95.54
CA HIS A 139 31.14 93.49 -96.44
C HIS A 139 30.95 92.99 -97.88
N ASP A 140 31.85 92.18 -98.46
CA ASP A 140 31.80 91.90 -99.92
C ASP A 140 31.04 90.63 -100.33
N ASN A 141 30.50 89.83 -99.39
CA ASN A 141 29.73 88.62 -99.71
C ASN A 141 28.67 88.22 -98.66
N GLN A 142 28.03 89.21 -98.01
CA GLN A 142 27.10 88.99 -96.88
C GLN A 142 25.92 88.04 -97.20
N ALA A 143 25.34 88.10 -98.40
CA ALA A 143 24.16 87.29 -98.74
C ALA A 143 24.48 85.79 -98.92
N ALA A 144 25.61 85.46 -99.56
CA ALA A 144 26.06 84.08 -99.77
C ALA A 144 26.59 83.46 -98.47
N ALA A 145 27.34 84.23 -97.68
CA ALA A 145 27.80 83.84 -96.35
C ALA A 145 26.62 83.58 -95.40
N ALA A 146 25.60 84.45 -95.38
CA ALA A 146 24.41 84.27 -94.56
C ALA A 146 23.60 83.02 -94.92
N LYS A 147 23.49 82.68 -96.22
CA LYS A 147 22.82 81.45 -96.68
C LYS A 147 23.57 80.18 -96.24
N ASN A 148 24.90 80.18 -96.38
CA ASN A 148 25.74 79.05 -95.98
C ASN A 148 25.80 78.87 -94.46
N ILE A 149 25.89 79.97 -93.69
CA ILE A 149 25.81 79.94 -92.23
C ILE A 149 24.44 79.44 -91.77
N LYS A 150 23.35 79.87 -92.41
CA LYS A 150 21.99 79.40 -92.07
C LYS A 150 21.84 77.89 -92.35
N TYR A 151 22.43 77.39 -93.43
CA TYR A 151 22.46 75.96 -93.75
C TYR A 151 23.29 75.15 -92.74
N LEU A 152 24.48 75.63 -92.37
CA LEU A 152 25.30 75.01 -91.33
C LEU A 152 24.62 75.08 -89.95
N ASP A 153 23.97 76.17 -89.58
CA ASP A 153 23.26 76.26 -88.30
C ASP A 153 22.05 75.32 -88.27
N PHE A 154 21.36 75.14 -89.40
CA PHE A 154 20.32 74.11 -89.57
C PHE A 154 20.89 72.71 -89.35
N ARG A 155 21.96 72.32 -90.06
CA ARG A 155 22.63 71.00 -89.90
C ARG A 155 23.17 70.79 -88.48
N LYS A 156 23.74 71.82 -87.87
CA LYS A 156 24.19 71.82 -86.47
C LYS A 156 23.02 71.53 -85.53
N ASN A 157 21.89 72.21 -85.70
CA ASN A 157 20.72 71.98 -84.86
C ASN A 157 20.15 70.57 -85.07
N GLU A 158 20.15 70.06 -86.30
CA GLU A 158 19.75 68.68 -86.65
C GLU A 158 20.61 67.63 -85.93
N ILE A 159 21.94 67.73 -86.04
CA ILE A 159 22.88 66.80 -85.38
C ILE A 159 22.81 66.92 -83.86
N LEU A 160 22.71 68.15 -83.32
CA LEU A 160 22.60 68.37 -81.89
C LEU A 160 21.30 67.75 -81.35
N TYR A 161 20.20 67.88 -82.09
CA TYR A 161 18.93 67.24 -81.77
C TYR A 161 19.05 65.71 -81.80
N GLN A 162 19.68 65.14 -82.83
CA GLN A 162 19.91 63.69 -82.92
C GLN A 162 20.79 63.16 -81.78
N LEU A 163 21.87 63.87 -81.41
CA LEU A 163 22.73 63.50 -80.28
C LEU A 163 22.00 63.57 -78.94
N LEU A 164 21.23 64.64 -78.70
CA LEU A 164 20.43 64.79 -77.49
C LEU A 164 19.34 63.72 -77.39
N GLN A 165 18.66 63.44 -78.50
CA GLN A 165 17.66 62.36 -78.58
C GLN A 165 18.32 61.00 -78.33
N PHE A 166 19.51 60.78 -78.88
CA PHE A 166 20.25 59.54 -78.69
C PHE A 166 20.71 59.35 -77.23
N GLU A 167 21.20 60.40 -76.57
CA GLU A 167 21.55 60.39 -75.15
C GLU A 167 20.31 60.11 -74.26
N ASP A 168 19.17 60.75 -74.55
CA ASP A 168 17.92 60.54 -73.81
C ASP A 168 17.41 59.09 -73.95
N ILE A 169 17.41 58.54 -75.19
CA ILE A 169 17.07 57.13 -75.44
C ILE A 169 18.01 56.22 -74.65
N PHE A 170 19.31 56.49 -74.72
CA PHE A 170 20.32 55.69 -74.04
C PHE A 170 20.13 55.69 -72.51
N SER A 171 19.95 56.87 -71.93
CA SER A 171 19.74 57.03 -70.49
C SER A 171 18.44 56.35 -70.04
N LYS A 172 17.37 56.44 -70.83
CA LYS A 172 16.10 55.75 -70.56
C LYS A 172 16.25 54.24 -70.63
N ASP A 173 16.95 53.73 -71.63
CA ASP A 173 17.18 52.28 -71.78
C ASP A 173 18.04 51.73 -70.64
N LEU A 174 19.12 52.44 -70.26
CA LEU A 174 19.95 52.07 -69.11
C LEU A 174 19.14 52.08 -67.81
N GLN A 175 18.34 53.12 -67.58
CA GLN A 175 17.51 53.22 -66.38
C GLN A 175 16.45 52.12 -66.36
N SER A 176 15.81 51.84 -67.50
CA SER A 176 14.85 50.76 -67.65
C SER A 176 15.47 49.39 -67.36
N GLU A 177 16.69 49.13 -67.84
CA GLU A 177 17.38 47.86 -67.60
C GLU A 177 17.78 47.71 -66.12
N ILE A 178 18.27 48.79 -65.49
CA ILE A 178 18.55 48.83 -64.04
C ILE A 178 17.29 48.56 -63.23
N ASP A 179 16.18 49.25 -63.54
CA ASP A 179 14.91 49.11 -62.83
C ASP A 179 14.29 47.72 -63.03
N SER A 180 14.41 47.16 -64.24
CA SER A 180 14.03 45.78 -64.55
C SER A 180 14.83 44.78 -63.72
N THR A 181 16.16 44.96 -63.66
CA THR A 181 17.07 44.10 -62.87
C THR A 181 16.75 44.16 -61.37
N ILE A 182 16.56 45.36 -60.82
CA ILE A 182 16.17 45.55 -59.41
C ILE A 182 14.80 44.92 -59.12
N SER A 183 13.83 45.11 -60.02
CA SER A 183 12.49 44.54 -59.88
C SER A 183 12.52 43.01 -59.92
N PHE A 184 13.33 42.43 -60.81
CA PHE A 184 13.57 40.98 -60.85
C PHE A 184 14.17 40.46 -59.55
N LEU A 185 15.20 41.13 -58.99
CA LEU A 185 15.80 40.74 -57.71
C LEU A 185 14.80 40.78 -56.55
N LYS A 186 14.00 41.85 -56.46
CA LYS A 186 12.93 41.95 -55.44
C LYS A 186 11.89 40.85 -55.60
N TYR A 187 11.46 40.58 -56.83
CA TYR A 187 10.53 39.49 -57.12
C TYR A 187 11.10 38.14 -56.69
N GLN A 188 12.35 37.85 -57.06
CA GLN A 188 13.02 36.60 -56.71
C GLN A 188 13.20 36.46 -55.19
N GLN A 189 13.49 37.55 -54.48
CA GLN A 189 13.55 37.55 -53.02
C GLN A 189 12.20 37.19 -52.40
N HIS A 190 11.09 37.75 -52.89
CA HIS A 190 9.75 37.40 -52.41
C HIS A 190 9.39 35.94 -52.71
N VAL A 191 9.72 35.43 -53.90
CA VAL A 191 9.50 34.03 -54.27
C VAL A 191 10.30 33.10 -53.34
N ASN A 192 11.59 33.37 -53.14
CA ASN A 192 12.45 32.57 -52.25
C ASN A 192 11.93 32.58 -50.81
N PHE A 193 11.50 33.74 -50.31
CA PHE A 193 10.92 33.86 -48.98
C PHE A 193 9.62 33.05 -48.85
N ALA A 194 8.74 33.11 -49.85
CA ALA A 194 7.49 32.33 -49.86
C ALA A 194 7.76 30.82 -49.90
N VAL A 195 8.70 30.37 -50.74
CA VAL A 195 9.12 28.96 -50.80
C VAL A 195 9.69 28.52 -49.44
N PHE A 196 10.59 29.29 -48.85
CA PHE A 196 11.15 28.99 -47.53
C PHE A 196 10.06 28.88 -46.46
N LEU A 197 9.14 29.84 -46.41
CA LEU A 197 8.05 29.85 -45.43
C LEU A 197 7.10 28.66 -45.60
N SER A 198 6.76 28.30 -46.85
CA SER A 198 5.90 27.15 -47.13
C SER A 198 6.54 25.82 -46.68
N VAL A 199 7.84 25.61 -46.96
CA VAL A 199 8.59 24.44 -46.52
C VAL A 199 8.65 24.37 -45.00
N LEU A 200 8.91 25.50 -44.33
CA LEU A 200 8.93 25.61 -42.88
C LEU A 200 7.57 25.19 -42.28
N LEU A 201 6.47 25.75 -42.79
CA LEU A 201 5.12 25.45 -42.30
C LEU A 201 4.73 23.99 -42.49
N ILE A 202 4.99 23.41 -43.67
CA ILE A 202 4.72 22.00 -43.96
C ILE A 202 5.53 21.10 -43.03
N SER A 203 6.79 21.44 -42.78
CA SER A 203 7.62 20.66 -41.87
C SER A 203 7.22 20.78 -40.41
N LEU A 204 6.79 21.96 -39.95
CA LEU A 204 6.24 22.13 -38.60
C LEU A 204 4.94 21.35 -38.43
N PHE A 205 4.06 21.37 -39.44
CA PHE A 205 2.80 20.64 -39.43
C PHE A 205 3.03 19.11 -39.45
N SER A 206 3.97 18.62 -40.26
CA SER A 206 4.31 17.20 -40.30
C SER A 206 4.91 16.73 -38.97
N MET A 207 5.78 17.53 -38.36
CA MET A 207 6.36 17.27 -37.04
C MET A 207 5.27 17.24 -35.95
N TRP A 208 4.33 18.18 -35.98
CA TRP A 208 3.18 18.18 -35.07
C TRP A 208 2.29 16.94 -35.26
N LEU A 209 1.99 16.54 -36.49
CA LEU A 209 1.21 15.33 -36.78
C LEU A 209 1.92 14.07 -36.28
N ILE A 210 3.23 13.95 -36.51
CA ILE A 210 4.04 12.81 -36.09
C ILE A 210 4.06 12.73 -34.56
N THR A 211 4.45 13.81 -33.87
CA THR A 211 4.48 13.85 -32.40
C THR A 211 3.11 13.59 -31.79
N ARG A 212 2.03 14.19 -32.32
CA ARG A 212 0.66 13.96 -31.85
C ARG A 212 0.23 12.51 -31.99
N ARG A 213 0.49 11.87 -33.15
CA ARG A 213 0.09 10.49 -33.42
C ARG A 213 0.94 9.46 -32.69
N THR A 214 2.24 9.69 -32.58
CA THR A 214 3.17 8.68 -32.06
C THR A 214 3.45 8.80 -30.57
N ILE A 215 3.30 9.98 -29.97
CA ILE A 215 3.64 10.22 -28.57
C ILE A 215 2.40 10.62 -27.77
N VAL A 216 1.74 11.72 -28.17
CA VAL A 216 0.69 12.35 -27.34
C VAL A 216 -0.54 11.46 -27.20
N MET A 217 -1.09 10.93 -28.29
CA MET A 217 -2.30 10.10 -28.23
C MET A 217 -2.11 8.79 -27.44
N PRO A 218 -1.02 8.01 -27.65
CA PRO A 218 -0.76 6.83 -26.82
C PRO A 218 -0.67 7.14 -25.32
N ILE A 219 0.03 8.22 -24.93
CA ILE A 219 0.14 8.62 -23.52
C ILE A 219 -1.23 9.00 -22.94
N GLN A 220 -2.03 9.78 -23.68
CA GLN A 220 -3.38 10.16 -23.24
C GLN A 220 -4.29 8.94 -23.05
N ASN A 221 -4.18 7.93 -23.92
CA ASN A 221 -4.92 6.68 -23.78
C ASN A 221 -4.50 5.90 -22.52
N ILE A 222 -3.21 5.85 -22.18
CA ILE A 222 -2.74 5.21 -20.94
C ILE A 222 -3.32 5.94 -19.72
N ILE A 223 -3.25 7.27 -19.70
CA ILE A 223 -3.75 8.09 -18.57
C ILE A 223 -5.27 7.93 -18.39
N SER A 224 -6.04 7.91 -19.47
CA SER A 224 -7.50 7.79 -19.40
C SER A 224 -7.92 6.41 -18.91
N GLN A 225 -7.21 5.36 -19.33
CA GLN A 225 -7.44 4.00 -18.85
C GLN A 225 -7.01 3.86 -17.38
N LEU A 226 -5.90 4.46 -16.95
CA LEU A 226 -5.51 4.51 -15.53
C LEU A 226 -6.58 5.14 -14.63
N LYS A 227 -7.15 6.28 -15.05
CA LYS A 227 -8.23 6.94 -14.30
C LYS A 227 -9.49 6.09 -14.22
N SER A 228 -9.78 5.27 -15.22
CA SER A 228 -10.95 4.39 -15.21
C SER A 228 -10.73 3.11 -14.40
N ALA A 229 -9.51 2.57 -14.36
CA ALA A 229 -9.13 1.45 -13.48
C ALA A 229 -9.40 1.77 -12.00
N GLY A 230 -9.02 2.98 -11.57
CA GLY A 230 -9.28 3.45 -10.20
C GLY A 230 -10.77 3.58 -9.85
N LYS A 231 -11.67 3.68 -10.83
CA LYS A 231 -13.12 3.80 -10.61
C LYS A 231 -13.91 2.51 -10.81
N LYS A 232 -13.47 1.61 -11.70
CA LYS A 232 -14.22 0.38 -12.08
C LYS A 232 -13.72 -0.89 -11.41
N GLY A 233 -12.64 -0.82 -10.62
CA GLY A 233 -12.02 -1.99 -10.03
C GLY A 233 -11.00 -2.64 -10.98
N VAL A 234 -10.00 -3.28 -10.39
CA VAL A 234 -8.75 -3.73 -11.04
C VAL A 234 -8.95 -5.01 -11.88
N ASN A 235 -10.05 -5.75 -11.65
CA ASN A 235 -10.18 -7.14 -12.09
C ASN A 235 -10.26 -7.38 -13.61
N ASP A 236 -10.62 -6.38 -14.42
CA ASP A 236 -10.73 -6.50 -15.89
C ASP A 236 -9.78 -5.56 -16.67
N PHE A 237 -8.79 -4.99 -15.98
CA PHE A 237 -7.95 -3.97 -16.60
C PHE A 237 -6.79 -4.56 -17.42
N LYS A 238 -6.85 -4.41 -18.76
CA LYS A 238 -5.71 -4.64 -19.66
C LYS A 238 -5.56 -3.44 -20.60
N LEU A 239 -4.38 -2.81 -20.58
CA LEU A 239 -4.01 -1.91 -21.67
C LEU A 239 -3.89 -2.76 -22.95
N PRO A 240 -4.40 -2.29 -24.10
CA PRO A 240 -4.19 -2.97 -25.37
C PRO A 240 -2.69 -3.12 -25.60
N VAL A 241 -2.25 -4.33 -25.95
CA VAL A 241 -0.86 -4.59 -26.35
C VAL A 241 -0.66 -3.85 -27.66
N THR A 242 -0.13 -2.64 -27.59
CA THR A 242 0.34 -1.95 -28.78
C THR A 242 1.57 -2.70 -29.26
N ASP A 243 1.55 -3.21 -30.50
CA ASP A 243 2.69 -3.85 -31.19
C ASP A 243 3.86 -2.89 -31.47
N THR A 244 3.95 -1.80 -30.71
CA THR A 244 5.01 -0.81 -30.80
C THR A 244 6.19 -1.33 -29.99
N TRP A 245 7.28 -1.69 -30.67
CA TRP A 245 8.55 -2.13 -30.05
C TRP A 245 9.37 -0.93 -29.53
N ASP A 246 8.68 0.14 -29.14
CA ASP A 246 9.25 1.38 -28.61
C ASP A 246 9.07 1.43 -27.09
N GLU A 247 9.57 2.51 -26.49
CA GLU A 247 9.54 2.75 -25.05
C GLU A 247 8.12 2.73 -24.48
N ILE A 248 7.12 3.12 -25.29
CA ILE A 248 5.70 3.09 -24.91
C ILE A 248 5.18 1.65 -24.83
N GLY A 249 5.58 0.78 -25.75
CA GLY A 249 5.22 -0.64 -25.69
C GLY A 249 5.86 -1.38 -24.51
N GLN A 250 7.11 -1.06 -24.18
CA GLN A 250 7.77 -1.58 -22.97
C GLN A 250 7.03 -1.13 -21.70
N LEU A 251 6.64 0.15 -21.63
CA LEU A 251 5.84 0.68 -20.53
C LEU A 251 4.49 -0.05 -20.42
N ASN A 252 3.78 -0.27 -21.53
CA ASN A 252 2.51 -1.00 -21.55
C ASN A 252 2.67 -2.46 -21.04
N THR A 253 3.77 -3.11 -21.42
CA THR A 253 4.06 -4.49 -21.00
C THR A 253 4.35 -4.58 -19.51
N ALA A 254 5.21 -3.70 -18.99
CA ALA A 254 5.53 -3.62 -17.57
C ALA A 254 4.28 -3.28 -16.75
N PHE A 255 3.45 -2.37 -17.26
CA PHE A 255 2.20 -1.98 -16.62
C PHE A 255 1.19 -3.13 -16.56
N ASN A 256 0.98 -3.84 -17.67
CA ASN A 256 0.08 -5.00 -17.70
C ASN A 256 0.55 -6.11 -16.74
N LYS A 257 1.86 -6.33 -16.61
CA LYS A 257 2.41 -7.28 -15.62
C LYS A 257 2.12 -6.83 -14.19
N MET A 258 2.34 -5.56 -13.87
CA MET A 258 2.01 -5.02 -12.55
C MET A 258 0.52 -5.16 -12.23
N MET A 259 -0.37 -4.83 -13.17
CA MET A 259 -1.80 -4.98 -12.97
C MET A 259 -2.22 -6.44 -12.76
N TYR A 260 -1.64 -7.37 -13.51
CA TYR A 260 -1.87 -8.80 -13.30
C TYR A 260 -1.50 -9.24 -11.87
N GLU A 261 -0.32 -8.83 -11.38
CA GLU A 261 0.12 -9.16 -10.01
C GLU A 261 -0.78 -8.50 -8.95
N ILE A 262 -1.20 -7.24 -9.16
CA ILE A 262 -2.12 -6.54 -8.25
C ILE A 262 -3.46 -7.26 -8.18
N THR A 263 -4.07 -7.61 -9.33
CA THR A 263 -5.34 -8.34 -9.39
C THR A 263 -5.24 -9.68 -8.66
N LYS A 264 -4.17 -10.44 -8.93
CA LYS A 264 -3.92 -11.74 -8.29
C LYS A 264 -3.72 -11.60 -6.78
N SER A 265 -3.00 -10.58 -6.33
CA SER A 265 -2.82 -10.29 -4.91
C SER A 265 -4.14 -9.91 -4.23
N HIS A 266 -4.96 -9.09 -4.89
CA HIS A 266 -6.26 -8.68 -4.37
C HIS A 266 -7.22 -9.88 -4.22
N GLU A 267 -7.25 -10.79 -5.20
CA GLU A 267 -8.02 -12.02 -5.12
C GLU A 267 -7.59 -12.91 -3.95
N LYS A 268 -6.27 -13.09 -3.75
CA LYS A 268 -5.74 -13.83 -2.59
C LYS A 268 -6.16 -13.21 -1.27
N ILE A 269 -6.06 -11.89 -1.13
CA ILE A 269 -6.46 -11.17 0.09
C ILE A 269 -7.95 -11.37 0.37
N ASN A 270 -8.80 -11.26 -0.65
CA ASN A 270 -10.25 -11.48 -0.49
C ASN A 270 -10.58 -12.92 -0.10
N ASN A 271 -9.86 -13.90 -0.65
CA ASN A 271 -10.03 -15.30 -0.27
C ASN A 271 -9.59 -15.56 1.17
N TYR A 272 -8.46 -14.98 1.61
CA TYR A 272 -8.03 -15.05 3.01
C TYR A 272 -9.02 -14.36 3.95
N ALA A 273 -9.56 -13.20 3.58
CA ALA A 273 -10.55 -12.50 4.38
C ALA A 273 -11.82 -13.35 4.60
N LYS A 274 -12.34 -13.96 3.53
CA LYS A 274 -13.49 -14.89 3.62
C LYS A 274 -13.17 -16.10 4.51
N GLN A 275 -11.99 -16.69 4.36
CA GLN A 275 -11.59 -17.83 5.18
C GLN A 275 -11.49 -17.45 6.67
N LEU A 276 -10.86 -16.30 6.98
CA LEU A 276 -10.72 -15.81 8.33
C LEU A 276 -12.08 -15.58 9.01
N GLU A 277 -13.04 -15.00 8.27
CA GLU A 277 -14.40 -14.78 8.76
C GLU A 277 -15.08 -16.10 9.16
N THR A 278 -14.96 -17.13 8.31
CA THR A 278 -15.52 -18.45 8.61
C THR A 278 -14.87 -19.13 9.82
N ASP A 279 -13.55 -18.96 10.01
CA ASP A 279 -12.83 -19.52 11.14
C ASP A 279 -13.17 -18.81 12.46
N ILE A 280 -13.34 -17.49 12.42
CA ILE A 280 -13.80 -16.70 13.58
C ILE A 280 -15.20 -17.15 14.03
N LEU A 281 -16.13 -17.33 13.08
CA LEU A 281 -17.48 -17.82 13.37
C LEU A 281 -17.46 -19.21 14.02
N LYS A 282 -16.66 -20.14 13.49
CA LYS A 282 -16.49 -21.48 14.06
C LYS A 282 -15.94 -21.42 15.48
N ARG A 283 -14.87 -20.65 15.71
CA ARG A 283 -14.26 -20.50 17.05
C ARG A 283 -15.26 -19.98 18.07
N LYS A 284 -16.00 -18.92 17.72
CA LYS A 284 -17.03 -18.33 18.59
C LYS A 284 -18.14 -19.33 18.95
N GLN A 285 -18.54 -20.17 18.00
CA GLN A 285 -19.52 -21.22 18.26
C GLN A 285 -18.96 -22.31 19.19
N THR A 286 -17.71 -22.73 18.98
CA THR A 286 -17.04 -23.72 19.83
C THR A 286 -16.87 -23.21 21.26
N GLU A 287 -16.48 -21.95 21.46
CA GLU A 287 -16.39 -21.34 22.80
C GLU A 287 -17.73 -21.37 23.53
N LYS A 288 -18.83 -21.02 22.84
CA LYS A 288 -20.17 -21.08 23.43
C LYS A 288 -20.58 -22.50 23.82
N ASN A 289 -20.26 -23.48 22.99
CA ASN A 289 -20.55 -24.89 23.29
C ASN A 289 -19.70 -25.38 24.47
N LEU A 290 -18.43 -24.99 24.53
CA LEU A 290 -17.53 -25.32 25.62
C LEU A 290 -18.03 -24.76 26.95
N GLN A 291 -18.47 -23.49 26.98
CA GLN A 291 -19.03 -22.88 28.18
C GLN A 291 -20.25 -23.65 28.70
N LYS A 292 -21.17 -24.05 27.81
CA LYS A 292 -22.34 -24.86 28.20
C LYS A 292 -21.94 -26.20 28.79
N ALA A 293 -20.98 -26.89 28.18
CA ALA A 293 -20.49 -28.17 28.67
C ALA A 293 -19.84 -28.03 30.06
N TYR A 294 -19.10 -26.94 30.31
CA TYR A 294 -18.56 -26.64 31.64
C TYR A 294 -19.66 -26.42 32.69
N ASP A 295 -20.69 -25.66 32.35
CA ASP A 295 -21.81 -25.38 33.27
C ASP A 295 -22.59 -26.66 33.62
N GLU A 296 -22.84 -27.53 32.63
CA GLU A 296 -23.49 -28.83 32.84
C GLU A 296 -22.62 -29.78 33.68
N LEU A 297 -21.32 -29.84 33.40
CA LEU A 297 -20.38 -30.63 34.18
C LEU A 297 -20.36 -30.18 35.64
N SER A 298 -20.29 -28.87 35.89
CA SER A 298 -20.30 -28.30 37.24
C SER A 298 -21.59 -28.64 38.00
N LYS A 299 -22.75 -28.56 37.34
CA LYS A 299 -24.04 -28.95 37.95
C LYS A 299 -24.08 -30.43 38.31
N THR A 300 -23.58 -31.29 37.42
CA THR A 300 -23.55 -32.74 37.61
C THR A 300 -22.65 -33.13 38.78
N GLN A 301 -21.48 -32.49 38.93
CA GLN A 301 -20.59 -32.73 40.07
C GLN A 301 -21.25 -32.38 41.41
N ILE A 302 -21.99 -31.26 41.50
CA ILE A 302 -22.72 -30.88 42.73
C ILE A 302 -23.78 -31.93 43.08
N GLN A 303 -24.51 -32.43 42.08
CA GLN A 303 -25.51 -33.48 42.28
C GLN A 303 -24.88 -34.80 42.78
N LEU A 304 -23.73 -35.19 42.23
CA LEU A 304 -23.01 -36.39 42.67
C LEU A 304 -22.56 -36.30 44.14
N VAL A 305 -22.02 -35.16 44.57
CA VAL A 305 -21.62 -34.95 45.97
C VAL A 305 -22.83 -35.06 46.90
N GLN A 306 -23.98 -34.47 46.53
CA GLN A 306 -25.20 -34.56 47.33
C GLN A 306 -25.75 -35.99 47.40
N SER A 307 -25.75 -36.71 46.28
CA SER A 307 -26.16 -38.11 46.23
C SER A 307 -25.28 -38.98 47.14
N GLY A 308 -23.96 -38.74 47.14
CA GLY A 308 -23.02 -39.38 48.06
C GLY A 308 -23.33 -39.12 49.53
N LYS A 309 -23.63 -37.87 49.90
CA LYS A 309 -24.04 -37.52 51.29
C LYS A 309 -25.28 -38.28 51.74
N LEU A 310 -26.32 -38.32 50.88
CA LEU A 310 -27.57 -39.02 51.18
C LEU A 310 -27.36 -40.53 51.33
N ALA A 311 -26.47 -41.12 50.52
CA ALA A 311 -26.11 -42.52 50.66
C ALA A 311 -25.40 -42.82 51.99
N SER A 312 -24.43 -42.00 52.40
CA SER A 312 -23.75 -42.14 53.70
C SER A 312 -24.75 -42.04 54.88
N ILE A 313 -25.73 -41.13 54.81
CA ILE A 313 -26.80 -41.03 55.81
C ILE A 313 -27.63 -42.31 55.83
N GLY A 314 -27.99 -42.87 54.67
CA GLY A 314 -28.74 -44.11 54.56
C GLY A 314 -28.01 -45.29 55.22
N GLU A 315 -26.70 -45.40 55.02
CA GLU A 315 -25.87 -46.42 55.66
C GLU A 315 -25.78 -46.24 57.18
N LEU A 316 -25.76 -44.98 57.65
CA LEU A 316 -25.69 -44.66 59.08
C LEU A 316 -27.05 -44.64 59.80
N ALA A 317 -28.16 -44.73 59.05
CA ALA A 317 -29.52 -44.54 59.56
C ALA A 317 -29.86 -45.45 60.75
N ALA A 318 -29.46 -46.72 60.71
CA ALA A 318 -29.69 -47.66 61.80
C ALA A 318 -28.93 -47.27 63.09
N GLY A 319 -27.71 -46.75 62.95
CA GLY A 319 -26.91 -46.26 64.09
C GLY A 319 -27.45 -44.96 64.67
N ILE A 320 -27.88 -44.02 63.82
CA ILE A 320 -28.48 -42.75 64.26
C ILE A 320 -29.82 -43.02 64.98
N ALA A 321 -30.66 -43.90 64.44
CA ALA A 321 -31.90 -44.30 65.10
C ALA A 321 -31.63 -44.91 66.48
N HIS A 322 -30.58 -45.72 66.60
CA HIS A 322 -30.16 -46.28 67.89
C HIS A 322 -29.67 -45.18 68.86
N GLU A 323 -28.81 -44.27 68.40
CA GLU A 323 -28.28 -43.15 69.20
C GLU A 323 -29.35 -42.13 69.63
N LEU A 324 -30.45 -42.00 68.89
CA LEU A 324 -31.61 -41.23 69.33
C LEU A 324 -32.47 -42.02 70.34
N ASN A 325 -32.60 -43.33 70.14
CA ASN A 325 -33.37 -44.19 71.03
C ASN A 325 -32.73 -44.34 72.41
N GLN A 326 -31.40 -44.30 72.54
CA GLN A 326 -30.70 -44.40 73.82
C GLN A 326 -31.06 -43.28 74.82
N PRO A 327 -30.83 -41.98 74.52
CA PRO A 327 -31.24 -40.88 75.39
C PRO A 327 -32.76 -40.88 75.59
N LEU A 328 -33.55 -41.26 74.59
CA LEU A 328 -35.00 -41.38 74.71
C LEU A 328 -35.41 -42.42 75.78
N MET A 329 -34.75 -43.59 75.82
CA MET A 329 -34.99 -44.59 76.85
C MET A 329 -34.60 -44.09 78.25
N VAL A 330 -33.48 -43.37 78.38
CA VAL A 330 -33.04 -42.78 79.65
C VAL A 330 -34.03 -41.73 80.14
N ILE A 331 -34.51 -40.84 79.24
CA ILE A 331 -35.54 -39.85 79.53
C ILE A 331 -36.83 -40.53 80.01
N ARG A 332 -37.27 -41.57 79.29
CA ARG A 332 -38.49 -42.33 79.64
C ARG A 332 -38.37 -43.01 81.00
N ALA A 333 -37.23 -43.66 81.27
CA ALA A 333 -36.98 -44.32 82.54
C ALA A 333 -36.92 -43.31 83.70
N GLY A 334 -36.21 -42.19 83.53
CA GLY A 334 -36.12 -41.13 84.54
C GLY A 334 -37.49 -40.52 84.87
N ALA A 335 -38.32 -40.27 83.85
CA ALA A 335 -39.69 -39.79 84.03
C ALA A 335 -40.57 -40.82 84.77
N GLN A 336 -40.54 -42.10 84.37
CA GLN A 336 -41.30 -43.17 85.03
C GLN A 336 -40.89 -43.38 86.50
N LEU A 337 -39.60 -43.36 86.79
CA LEU A 337 -39.09 -43.48 88.16
C LEU A 337 -39.50 -42.28 89.02
N SER A 338 -39.49 -41.07 88.45
CA SER A 338 -39.93 -39.86 89.14
C SER A 338 -41.42 -39.95 89.49
N LEU A 339 -42.28 -40.32 88.53
CA LEU A 339 -43.71 -40.52 88.78
C LEU A 339 -43.97 -41.57 89.87
N LYS A 340 -43.31 -42.74 89.78
CA LYS A 340 -43.47 -43.83 90.76
C LYS A 340 -43.02 -43.43 92.17
N LYS A 341 -41.97 -42.62 92.30
CA LYS A 341 -41.49 -42.13 93.60
C LYS A 341 -42.40 -41.04 94.19
N ILE A 342 -42.96 -40.17 93.34
CA ILE A 342 -43.96 -39.17 93.73
C ILE A 342 -45.23 -39.86 94.25
N ASP A 343 -45.76 -40.85 93.53
CA ASP A 343 -46.97 -41.60 93.93
C ASP A 343 -46.78 -42.29 95.30
N LYS A 344 -45.59 -42.82 95.55
CA LYS A 344 -45.22 -43.46 96.82
C LYS A 344 -44.85 -42.48 97.94
N LYS A 345 -44.95 -41.16 97.71
CA LYS A 345 -44.50 -40.08 98.63
C LYS A 345 -43.04 -40.22 99.11
N ASN A 346 -42.20 -40.89 98.31
CA ASN A 346 -40.78 -41.17 98.61
C ASN A 346 -39.83 -40.40 97.68
N MET A 347 -40.25 -39.22 97.23
CA MET A 347 -39.47 -38.34 96.36
C MET A 347 -38.89 -37.19 97.19
N SER A 348 -37.55 -37.09 97.26
CA SER A 348 -36.89 -35.89 97.78
C SER A 348 -36.65 -34.87 96.66
N LEU A 349 -36.53 -33.60 97.03
CA LEU A 349 -36.23 -32.49 96.10
C LEU A 349 -34.90 -32.71 95.35
N GLU A 350 -33.87 -33.23 96.01
CA GLU A 350 -32.58 -33.56 95.37
C GLU A 350 -32.69 -34.68 94.34
N ASN A 351 -33.39 -35.76 94.67
CA ASN A 351 -33.64 -36.85 93.72
C ASN A 351 -34.42 -36.35 92.50
N MET A 352 -35.36 -35.42 92.69
CA MET A 352 -36.11 -34.84 91.59
C MET A 352 -35.23 -33.95 90.72
N ALA A 353 -34.41 -33.10 91.32
CA ALA A 353 -33.46 -32.25 90.60
C ALA A 353 -32.47 -33.06 89.77
N GLU A 354 -31.96 -34.18 90.30
CA GLU A 354 -31.03 -35.06 89.59
C GLU A 354 -31.68 -35.79 88.41
N GLN A 355 -32.92 -36.26 88.56
CA GLN A 355 -33.67 -36.86 87.44
C GLN A 355 -33.99 -35.81 86.36
N MET A 356 -34.37 -34.59 86.74
CA MET A 356 -34.62 -33.51 85.77
C MET A 356 -33.36 -33.07 85.04
N LYS A 357 -32.21 -32.96 85.73
CA LYS A 357 -30.90 -32.72 85.09
C LYS A 357 -30.51 -33.83 84.11
N THR A 358 -30.81 -35.09 84.46
CA THR A 358 -30.56 -36.22 83.57
C THR A 358 -31.43 -36.16 82.32
N ILE A 359 -32.71 -35.79 82.46
CA ILE A 359 -33.61 -35.59 81.32
C ILE A 359 -33.10 -34.44 80.43
N GLU A 360 -32.80 -33.26 81.00
CA GLU A 360 -32.30 -32.09 80.26
C GLU A 360 -31.03 -32.42 79.46
N ARG A 361 -30.04 -33.05 80.09
CA ARG A 361 -28.79 -33.44 79.43
C ARG A 361 -29.01 -34.37 78.25
N ASN A 362 -29.94 -35.34 78.38
CA ASN A 362 -30.25 -36.28 77.30
C ASN A 362 -31.07 -35.63 76.19
N THR A 363 -32.00 -34.72 76.51
CA THR A 363 -32.73 -33.94 75.51
C THR A 363 -31.78 -33.03 74.72
N LYS A 364 -30.82 -32.39 75.39
CA LYS A 364 -29.78 -31.58 74.75
C LYS A 364 -28.88 -32.41 73.84
N ARG A 365 -28.53 -33.63 74.26
CA ARG A 365 -27.81 -34.59 73.41
C ARG A 365 -28.60 -34.94 72.15
N MET A 366 -29.91 -35.20 72.27
CA MET A 366 -30.76 -35.48 71.11
C MET A 366 -30.81 -34.28 70.15
N ASP A 367 -30.95 -33.07 70.68
CA ASP A 367 -30.95 -31.85 69.86
C ASP A 367 -29.62 -31.66 69.10
N ASN A 368 -28.48 -31.92 69.76
CA ASN A 368 -27.17 -31.89 69.09
C ASN A 368 -27.09 -32.91 67.93
N ILE A 369 -27.56 -34.15 68.14
CA ILE A 369 -27.56 -35.20 67.10
C ILE A 369 -28.44 -34.78 65.91
N ILE A 370 -29.65 -34.27 66.18
CA ILE A 370 -30.60 -33.84 65.13
C ILE A 370 -30.04 -32.63 64.37
N ASN A 371 -29.46 -31.66 65.07
CA ASN A 371 -28.89 -30.48 64.46
C ASN A 371 -27.67 -30.82 63.59
N HIS A 372 -26.79 -31.71 64.03
CA HIS A 372 -25.67 -32.20 63.21
C HIS A 372 -26.17 -32.92 61.94
N LEU A 373 -27.15 -33.82 62.04
CA LEU A 373 -27.74 -34.47 60.87
C LEU A 373 -28.36 -33.46 59.89
N ARG A 374 -29.02 -32.43 60.41
CA ARG A 374 -29.63 -31.36 59.59
C ARG A 374 -28.57 -30.50 58.90
N ILE A 375 -27.48 -30.16 59.58
CA ILE A 375 -26.37 -29.38 59.01
C ILE A 375 -25.67 -30.20 57.91
N PHE A 376 -25.40 -31.48 58.18
CA PHE A 376 -24.72 -32.39 57.25
C PHE A 376 -25.55 -32.66 55.97
N SER A 377 -26.88 -32.81 56.10
CA SER A 377 -27.79 -33.15 54.99
C SER A 377 -28.14 -31.97 54.07
N ARG A 378 -27.99 -30.73 54.52
CA ARG A 378 -28.35 -29.54 53.73
C ARG A 378 -27.44 -29.36 52.51
N GLN A 379 -28.05 -28.95 51.39
CA GLN A 379 -27.34 -28.33 50.27
C GLN A 379 -26.96 -26.89 50.64
N SER A 380 -25.90 -26.76 51.44
CA SER A 380 -25.27 -25.45 51.67
C SER A 380 -24.15 -25.23 50.66
N PRO A 381 -23.96 -24.00 50.16
CA PRO A 381 -22.75 -23.66 49.41
C PRO A 381 -21.53 -23.97 50.29
N VAL A 382 -20.51 -24.58 49.68
CA VAL A 382 -19.26 -24.94 50.36
C VAL A 382 -18.63 -23.68 50.94
N GLN A 383 -18.40 -23.66 52.25
CA GLN A 383 -17.82 -22.50 52.95
C GLN A 383 -16.48 -22.89 53.54
N PHE A 384 -15.41 -22.35 52.95
CA PHE A 384 -14.07 -22.52 53.48
C PHE A 384 -13.84 -21.55 54.65
N ALA A 385 -13.58 -22.10 55.83
CA ALA A 385 -13.34 -21.38 57.07
C ALA A 385 -12.19 -22.02 57.86
N SER A 386 -11.89 -21.45 59.04
CA SER A 386 -11.02 -22.08 60.04
C SER A 386 -11.69 -23.33 60.59
N VAL A 387 -11.02 -24.48 60.49
CA VAL A 387 -11.54 -25.77 60.94
C VAL A 387 -10.60 -26.39 61.98
N ASP A 388 -11.18 -26.74 63.13
CA ASP A 388 -10.53 -27.58 64.14
C ASP A 388 -10.71 -29.06 63.79
N ILE A 389 -9.63 -29.72 63.40
CA ILE A 389 -9.63 -31.13 63.00
C ILE A 389 -10.01 -32.06 64.16
N ASN A 390 -9.60 -31.73 65.40
CA ASN A 390 -9.95 -32.56 66.56
C ASN A 390 -11.46 -32.56 66.75
N GLN A 391 -12.09 -31.38 66.64
CA GLN A 391 -13.54 -31.27 66.74
C GLN A 391 -14.25 -32.08 65.64
N VAL A 392 -13.79 -32.00 64.39
CA VAL A 392 -14.41 -32.75 63.28
C VAL A 392 -14.25 -34.27 63.45
N ILE A 393 -13.14 -34.75 64.02
CA ILE A 393 -12.95 -36.17 64.36
C ILE A 393 -13.95 -36.59 65.45
N GLU A 394 -14.12 -35.77 66.49
CA GLU A 394 -15.07 -36.03 67.57
C GLU A 394 -16.52 -36.06 67.05
N ASP A 395 -16.90 -35.12 66.19
CA ASP A 395 -18.22 -35.06 65.57
C ASP A 395 -18.48 -36.31 64.69
N SER A 396 -17.46 -36.73 63.92
CA SER A 396 -17.53 -37.96 63.11
C SER A 396 -17.74 -39.21 63.97
N LEU A 397 -17.05 -39.28 65.11
CA LEU A 397 -17.18 -40.39 66.06
C LEU A 397 -18.48 -40.35 66.86
N LEU A 398 -19.06 -39.16 67.07
CA LEU A 398 -20.41 -39.05 67.64
C LEU A 398 -21.44 -39.74 66.73
N MET A 399 -21.28 -39.63 65.40
CA MET A 399 -22.18 -40.26 64.44
C MET A 399 -21.92 -41.76 64.23
N ALA A 400 -20.64 -42.17 64.14
CA ALA A 400 -20.26 -43.54 63.78
C ALA A 400 -19.93 -44.45 64.98
N GLY A 401 -19.58 -43.87 66.12
CA GLY A 401 -19.00 -44.57 67.27
C GLY A 401 -19.88 -45.65 67.87
N GLU A 402 -21.21 -45.47 67.83
CA GLU A 402 -22.14 -46.47 68.35
C GLU A 402 -22.15 -47.74 67.51
N GLN A 403 -22.08 -47.61 66.20
CA GLN A 403 -22.01 -48.77 65.32
C GLN A 403 -20.73 -49.57 65.57
N LEU A 404 -19.63 -48.88 65.88
CA LEU A 404 -18.37 -49.51 66.25
C LEU A 404 -18.50 -50.26 67.58
N ARG A 405 -19.14 -49.64 68.59
CA ARG A 405 -19.37 -50.24 69.91
C ARG A 405 -20.25 -51.50 69.84
N ILE A 406 -21.39 -51.44 69.14
CA ILE A 406 -22.30 -52.60 68.97
C ILE A 406 -21.59 -53.78 68.29
N LYS A 407 -20.57 -53.50 67.47
CA LYS A 407 -19.76 -54.51 66.79
C LYS A 407 -18.50 -54.94 67.56
N ASN A 408 -18.34 -54.49 68.81
CA ASN A 408 -17.16 -54.74 69.64
C ASN A 408 -15.84 -54.30 68.97
N ILE A 409 -15.87 -53.17 68.27
CA ILE A 409 -14.67 -52.55 67.68
C ILE A 409 -14.15 -51.49 68.64
N SER A 410 -12.90 -51.64 69.08
CA SER A 410 -12.22 -50.66 69.93
C SER A 410 -11.72 -49.47 69.10
N VAL A 411 -11.99 -48.25 69.57
CA VAL A 411 -11.51 -47.02 68.92
C VAL A 411 -10.52 -46.32 69.84
N ASN A 412 -9.28 -46.19 69.38
CA ASN A 412 -8.22 -45.52 70.11
C ASN A 412 -7.90 -44.18 69.44
N LYS A 413 -8.05 -43.09 70.20
CA LYS A 413 -7.75 -41.73 69.75
C LYS A 413 -6.40 -41.27 70.30
N LYS A 414 -5.53 -40.78 69.42
CA LYS A 414 -4.28 -40.08 69.78
C LYS A 414 -4.26 -38.74 69.07
N LEU A 415 -4.97 -37.78 69.64
CA LEU A 415 -5.11 -36.43 69.11
C LEU A 415 -4.12 -35.52 69.86
N ALA A 416 -3.26 -34.79 69.15
CA ALA A 416 -2.41 -33.79 69.79
C ALA A 416 -3.25 -32.58 70.24
N ASP A 417 -2.93 -32.01 71.41
CA ASP A 417 -3.71 -30.89 71.98
C ASP A 417 -3.54 -29.58 71.18
N ASN A 418 -2.39 -29.39 70.53
CA ASN A 418 -2.04 -28.15 69.81
C ASN A 418 -1.93 -28.39 68.29
N ILE A 419 -2.99 -28.88 67.65
CA ILE A 419 -3.04 -28.97 66.19
C ILE A 419 -3.42 -27.60 65.60
N PRO A 420 -2.66 -27.06 64.64
CA PRO A 420 -3.03 -25.82 63.97
C PRO A 420 -4.37 -25.93 63.23
N LEU A 421 -5.15 -24.84 63.20
CA LEU A 421 -6.41 -24.79 62.46
C LEU A 421 -6.16 -24.98 60.96
N CYS A 422 -6.99 -25.80 60.32
CA CYS A 422 -6.96 -26.03 58.88
C CYS A 422 -7.87 -25.03 58.15
N TYR A 423 -7.59 -24.77 56.87
CA TYR A 423 -8.50 -23.98 56.03
C TYR A 423 -9.37 -24.91 55.18
N GLY A 424 -10.67 -24.96 55.44
CA GLY A 424 -11.56 -25.93 54.82
C GLY A 424 -13.04 -25.78 55.15
N ASP A 425 -13.85 -26.66 54.56
CA ASP A 425 -15.25 -26.84 54.90
C ASP A 425 -15.37 -28.03 55.86
N SER A 426 -15.80 -27.76 57.11
CA SER A 426 -15.87 -28.76 58.17
C SER A 426 -16.76 -29.95 57.79
N ASN A 427 -17.90 -29.70 57.14
CA ASN A 427 -18.87 -30.74 56.77
C ASN A 427 -18.31 -31.67 55.68
N GLN A 428 -17.54 -31.13 54.73
CA GLN A 428 -16.87 -31.96 53.72
C GLN A 428 -15.77 -32.82 54.34
N ILE A 429 -14.99 -32.28 55.27
CA ILE A 429 -13.96 -33.04 55.97
C ILE A 429 -14.59 -34.11 56.86
N GLU A 430 -15.67 -33.81 57.57
CA GLU A 430 -16.45 -34.77 58.35
C GLU A 430 -16.96 -35.93 57.46
N GLN A 431 -17.44 -35.63 56.25
CA GLN A 431 -17.85 -36.65 55.28
C GLN A 431 -16.71 -37.59 54.91
N VAL A 432 -15.49 -37.06 54.74
CA VAL A 432 -14.30 -37.90 54.50
C VAL A 432 -14.07 -38.83 55.69
N PHE A 433 -14.07 -38.30 56.91
CA PHE A 433 -13.82 -39.11 58.11
C PHE A 433 -14.87 -40.19 58.31
N LEU A 434 -16.16 -39.87 58.13
CA LEU A 434 -17.25 -40.85 58.19
C LEU A 434 -17.08 -41.97 57.16
N ASN A 435 -16.70 -41.63 55.93
CA ASN A 435 -16.43 -42.63 54.89
C ASN A 435 -15.24 -43.53 55.26
N LEU A 436 -14.16 -42.97 55.81
CA LEU A 436 -13.00 -43.74 56.24
C LEU A 436 -13.33 -44.65 57.43
N ILE A 437 -14.08 -44.16 58.41
CA ILE A 437 -14.53 -44.94 59.57
C ILE A 437 -15.46 -46.08 59.13
N ALA A 438 -16.38 -45.82 58.20
CA ALA A 438 -17.25 -46.85 57.66
C ALA A 438 -16.47 -47.95 56.93
N ASN A 439 -15.49 -47.57 56.10
CA ASN A 439 -14.63 -48.52 55.41
C ASN A 439 -13.77 -49.35 56.39
N ALA A 440 -13.19 -48.70 57.41
CA ALA A 440 -12.43 -49.37 58.46
C ALA A 440 -13.30 -50.38 59.25
N LYS A 441 -14.51 -49.97 59.63
CA LYS A 441 -15.51 -50.85 60.28
C LYS A 441 -15.78 -52.10 59.45
N ASP A 442 -16.04 -51.94 58.15
CA ASP A 442 -16.40 -53.06 57.29
C ASP A 442 -15.23 -54.04 57.11
N ALA A 443 -14.00 -53.53 56.93
CA ALA A 443 -12.80 -54.34 56.83
C ALA A 443 -12.55 -55.15 58.12
N VAL A 444 -12.73 -54.52 59.28
CA VAL A 444 -12.62 -55.17 60.60
C VAL A 444 -13.72 -56.23 60.79
N MET A 445 -14.95 -55.93 60.37
CA MET A 445 -16.07 -56.87 60.45
C MET A 445 -15.90 -58.09 59.54
N GLU A 446 -15.32 -57.91 58.35
CA GLU A 446 -15.00 -59.00 57.45
C GLU A 446 -13.89 -59.87 58.03
N LYS A 447 -12.85 -59.27 58.60
CA LYS A 447 -11.77 -60.00 59.28
C LYS A 447 -12.30 -60.79 60.47
N ALA A 448 -13.17 -60.18 61.28
CA ALA A 448 -13.81 -60.86 62.42
C ALA A 448 -14.63 -62.09 61.99
N LYS A 449 -15.27 -62.06 60.81
CA LYS A 449 -15.97 -63.23 60.26
C LYS A 449 -14.99 -64.33 59.85
N GLN A 450 -13.92 -63.96 59.13
CA GLN A 450 -12.87 -64.90 58.72
C GLN A 450 -12.23 -65.58 59.94
N CYS A 451 -11.80 -64.81 60.93
CA CYS A 451 -11.20 -65.33 62.16
C CYS A 451 -12.16 -66.20 62.97
N ARG A 452 -13.47 -65.90 62.99
CA ARG A 452 -14.48 -66.78 63.62
C ARG A 452 -14.61 -68.12 62.91
N THR A 453 -14.54 -68.14 61.59
CA THR A 453 -14.56 -69.40 60.81
C THR A 453 -13.30 -70.22 61.08
N ASP A 454 -12.16 -69.56 61.26
CA ASP A 454 -10.86 -70.19 61.52
C ASP A 454 -10.57 -70.45 63.02
N ASN A 455 -11.53 -70.16 63.91
CA ASN A 455 -11.42 -70.28 65.37
C ASN A 455 -10.26 -69.46 66.00
N ILE A 456 -9.91 -68.34 65.38
CA ILE A 456 -8.88 -67.40 65.81
C ILE A 456 -9.51 -66.28 66.64
N GLU A 457 -8.94 -66.00 67.82
CA GLU A 457 -9.34 -64.85 68.63
C GLU A 457 -8.95 -63.53 67.94
N TYR A 458 -9.92 -62.65 67.73
CA TYR A 458 -9.73 -61.38 67.03
C TYR A 458 -10.50 -60.25 67.71
N ASN A 459 -9.77 -59.20 68.07
CA ASN A 459 -10.33 -57.98 68.62
C ASN A 459 -10.22 -56.85 67.60
N GLY A 460 -11.38 -56.40 67.09
CA GLY A 460 -11.45 -55.32 66.12
C GLY A 460 -10.94 -54.01 66.71
N LYS A 461 -10.14 -53.27 65.94
CA LYS A 461 -9.48 -52.06 66.39
C LYS A 461 -9.35 -51.02 65.26
N ILE A 462 -9.63 -49.77 65.62
CA ILE A 462 -9.39 -48.60 64.78
C ILE A 462 -8.59 -47.58 65.60
N ASP A 463 -7.39 -47.22 65.14
CA ASP A 463 -6.58 -46.15 65.70
C ASP A 463 -6.75 -44.88 64.83
N ILE A 464 -7.09 -43.76 65.46
CA ILE A 464 -7.15 -42.43 64.82
C ILE A 464 -6.09 -41.54 65.46
N ILE A 465 -5.17 -41.04 64.64
CA ILE A 465 -4.05 -40.21 65.07
C ILE A 465 -4.13 -38.89 64.32
N ALA A 466 -4.04 -37.76 65.03
CA ALA A 466 -3.99 -36.44 64.41
C ALA A 466 -2.88 -35.60 65.04
N CYS A 467 -2.02 -35.02 64.21
CA CYS A 467 -0.91 -34.17 64.66
C CYS A 467 -0.49 -33.15 63.58
N ALA A 468 0.26 -32.13 64.00
CA ALA A 468 0.97 -31.29 63.03
C ALA A 468 2.01 -32.15 62.30
N SER A 469 2.06 -32.08 60.97
CA SER A 469 2.98 -32.92 60.21
C SER A 469 4.42 -32.46 60.40
N ASN A 470 5.28 -33.37 60.87
CA ASN A 470 6.73 -33.12 60.96
C ASN A 470 7.42 -33.21 59.59
N SER A 471 6.88 -34.03 58.69
CA SER A 471 7.45 -34.31 57.36
C SER A 471 6.99 -33.32 56.29
N TYR A 472 5.83 -32.68 56.48
CA TYR A 472 5.25 -31.73 55.54
C TYR A 472 4.95 -30.39 56.23
N LYS A 473 5.78 -29.37 55.97
CA LYS A 473 5.58 -28.04 56.55
C LYS A 473 4.18 -27.49 56.23
N HIS A 474 3.54 -26.90 57.24
CA HIS A 474 2.20 -26.30 57.14
C HIS A 474 1.07 -27.27 56.76
N MET A 475 1.19 -28.54 57.14
CA MET A 475 0.12 -29.53 56.99
C MET A 475 -0.24 -30.15 58.35
N VAL A 476 -1.52 -30.50 58.51
CA VAL A 476 -1.99 -31.42 59.56
C VAL A 476 -2.04 -32.82 58.97
N GLU A 477 -1.42 -33.78 59.65
CA GLU A 477 -1.43 -35.19 59.29
C GLU A 477 -2.44 -35.95 60.16
N ILE A 478 -3.32 -36.70 59.49
CA ILE A 478 -4.36 -37.50 60.12
C ILE A 478 -4.24 -38.93 59.59
N LEU A 479 -4.14 -39.90 60.49
CA LEU A 479 -4.01 -41.32 60.16
C LEU A 479 -5.24 -42.07 60.67
N PHE A 480 -5.89 -42.79 59.78
CA PHE A 480 -6.90 -43.79 60.11
C PHE A 480 -6.30 -45.17 59.88
N LYS A 481 -6.08 -45.93 60.96
CA LYS A 481 -5.52 -47.28 60.91
C LYS A 481 -6.52 -48.29 61.43
N ASP A 482 -6.87 -49.28 60.62
CA ASP A 482 -7.66 -50.43 61.02
C ASP A 482 -6.80 -51.70 61.12
N ASN A 483 -7.30 -52.74 61.78
CA ASN A 483 -6.72 -54.07 61.79
C ASN A 483 -7.54 -55.11 61.00
N GLY A 484 -8.21 -54.67 59.93
CA GLY A 484 -9.11 -55.47 59.11
C GLY A 484 -8.41 -56.36 58.07
N THR A 485 -9.12 -56.66 56.98
CA THR A 485 -8.65 -57.55 55.90
C THR A 485 -7.59 -56.95 54.98
N GLY A 486 -7.41 -55.62 55.01
CA GLY A 486 -6.52 -54.91 54.10
C GLY A 486 -7.10 -54.72 52.70
N ILE A 487 -6.33 -54.06 51.84
CA ILE A 487 -6.65 -53.82 50.43
C ILE A 487 -5.65 -54.61 49.58
N PRO A 488 -6.13 -55.46 48.64
CA PRO A 488 -5.25 -56.15 47.70
C PRO A 488 -4.41 -55.18 46.86
N LEU A 489 -3.11 -55.46 46.68
CA LEU A 489 -2.16 -54.57 46.00
C LEU A 489 -2.58 -54.25 44.56
N ASP A 490 -3.23 -55.19 43.87
CA ASP A 490 -3.75 -55.06 42.49
C ASP A 490 -4.94 -54.09 42.38
N LYS A 491 -5.52 -53.69 43.52
CA LYS A 491 -6.72 -52.84 43.58
C LYS A 491 -6.44 -51.42 44.06
N ILE A 492 -5.25 -51.15 44.64
CA ILE A 492 -4.91 -49.87 45.25
C ILE A 492 -5.12 -48.69 44.28
N ASP A 493 -4.69 -48.84 43.03
CA ASP A 493 -4.78 -47.77 42.03
C ASP A 493 -6.23 -47.44 41.63
N LYS A 494 -7.17 -48.38 41.86
CA LYS A 494 -8.58 -48.27 41.43
C LYS A 494 -9.54 -47.90 42.55
N ILE A 495 -9.13 -47.95 43.82
CA ILE A 495 -10.06 -47.71 44.94
C ILE A 495 -10.61 -46.28 44.98
N PHE A 496 -9.92 -45.34 44.33
CA PHE A 496 -10.35 -43.95 44.22
C PHE A 496 -11.18 -43.69 42.95
N ASP A 497 -11.38 -44.70 42.09
CA ASP A 497 -12.23 -44.58 40.92
C ASP A 497 -13.71 -44.54 41.33
N PRO A 498 -14.52 -43.66 40.72
CA PRO A 498 -15.96 -43.63 40.96
C PRO A 498 -16.63 -44.98 40.65
N PHE A 499 -17.54 -45.42 41.52
CA PHE A 499 -18.29 -46.68 41.43
C PHE A 499 -17.47 -47.96 41.62
N PHE A 500 -16.17 -47.87 41.87
CA PHE A 500 -15.37 -49.03 42.23
C PHE A 500 -15.72 -49.51 43.64
N THR A 501 -16.12 -50.77 43.76
CA THR A 501 -16.43 -51.41 45.05
C THR A 501 -16.10 -52.89 45.00
N THR A 502 -15.56 -53.43 46.10
CA THR A 502 -15.35 -54.87 46.30
C THR A 502 -16.48 -55.54 47.09
N LYS A 503 -17.51 -54.76 47.49
CA LYS A 503 -18.67 -55.22 48.26
C LYS A 503 -19.74 -55.86 47.35
N ASP A 504 -20.56 -56.75 47.91
CA ASP A 504 -21.70 -57.36 47.21
C ASP A 504 -22.63 -56.32 46.55
N ILE A 505 -23.32 -56.72 45.47
CA ILE A 505 -24.30 -55.91 44.75
C ILE A 505 -25.33 -55.33 45.74
N GLY A 506 -25.40 -54.00 45.83
CA GLY A 506 -26.31 -53.26 46.71
C GLY A 506 -25.78 -52.93 48.12
N LYS A 507 -24.58 -53.41 48.52
CA LYS A 507 -23.98 -53.11 49.84
C LYS A 507 -22.91 -52.01 49.83
N GLY A 508 -22.62 -51.43 48.67
CA GLY A 508 -21.66 -50.34 48.54
C GLY A 508 -21.93 -49.51 47.30
N THR A 509 -21.91 -48.19 47.44
CA THR A 509 -22.11 -47.27 46.31
C THR A 509 -20.87 -47.12 45.43
N GLY A 510 -19.70 -47.53 45.92
CA GLY A 510 -18.40 -47.31 45.26
C GLY A 510 -18.01 -45.84 45.11
N LEU A 511 -18.73 -44.93 45.79
CA LEU A 511 -18.53 -43.48 45.69
C LEU A 511 -17.77 -42.90 46.88
N GLY A 512 -17.64 -43.62 48.00
CA GLY A 512 -17.10 -43.09 49.25
C GLY A 512 -15.67 -42.57 49.14
N LEU A 513 -14.73 -43.42 48.65
CA LEU A 513 -13.32 -43.04 48.52
C LEU A 513 -13.05 -42.06 47.38
N SER A 514 -13.77 -42.16 46.25
CA SER A 514 -13.66 -41.23 45.13
C SER A 514 -14.14 -39.82 45.49
N ILE A 515 -15.25 -39.71 46.24
CA ILE A 515 -15.72 -38.45 46.81
C ILE A 515 -14.71 -37.93 47.85
N SER A 516 -14.17 -38.81 48.69
CA SER A 516 -13.18 -38.41 49.70
C SER A 516 -11.91 -37.83 49.06
N TYR A 517 -11.43 -38.46 47.98
CA TYR A 517 -10.31 -37.96 47.18
C TYR A 517 -10.62 -36.59 46.57
N GLY A 518 -11.78 -36.42 45.94
CA GLY A 518 -12.21 -35.14 45.37
C GLY A 518 -12.32 -34.02 46.40
N ILE A 519 -12.88 -34.32 47.58
CA ILE A 519 -12.98 -33.38 48.70
C ILE A 519 -11.59 -32.95 49.17
N ILE A 520 -10.71 -33.89 49.49
CA ILE A 520 -9.37 -33.58 50.02
C ILE A 520 -8.53 -32.81 48.99
N LYS A 521 -8.64 -33.14 47.69
CA LYS A 521 -8.00 -32.36 46.61
C LYS A 521 -8.56 -30.94 46.51
N LYS A 522 -9.87 -30.75 46.65
CA LYS A 522 -10.48 -29.40 46.70
C LYS A 522 -9.96 -28.57 47.89
N HIS A 523 -9.62 -29.24 48.99
CA HIS A 523 -8.97 -28.66 50.16
C HIS A 523 -7.45 -28.49 50.00
N LYS A 524 -6.91 -28.71 48.80
CA LYS A 524 -5.46 -28.67 48.49
C LYS A 524 -4.64 -29.65 49.35
N GLY A 525 -5.26 -30.73 49.81
CA GLY A 525 -4.64 -31.79 50.58
C GLY A 525 -4.28 -33.04 49.75
N SER A 526 -3.85 -34.10 50.43
CA SER A 526 -3.70 -35.44 49.86
C SER A 526 -4.33 -36.52 50.73
N ILE A 527 -4.77 -37.60 50.09
CA ILE A 527 -5.22 -38.84 50.72
C ILE A 527 -4.41 -39.97 50.11
N ASP A 528 -3.71 -40.73 50.94
CA ASP A 528 -2.76 -41.75 50.50
C ASP A 528 -2.94 -43.01 51.36
N ILE A 529 -2.73 -44.19 50.78
CA ILE A 529 -2.54 -45.42 51.56
C ILE A 529 -1.05 -45.55 51.85
N ILE A 530 -0.69 -45.53 53.13
CA ILE A 530 0.72 -45.64 53.55
C ILE A 530 1.09 -47.07 53.94
N GLU A 531 0.11 -47.87 54.36
CA GLU A 531 0.30 -49.26 54.77
C GLU A 531 -0.97 -50.05 54.45
N THR A 532 -0.85 -51.22 53.81
CA THR A 532 -1.96 -52.16 53.71
C THR A 532 -1.46 -53.59 53.63
N SER A 533 -2.08 -54.49 54.39
CA SER A 533 -1.74 -55.91 54.45
C SER A 533 -2.92 -56.72 54.97
N ALA A 534 -2.79 -58.04 55.05
CA ALA A 534 -3.79 -58.91 55.68
C ALA A 534 -4.06 -58.61 57.18
N GLY A 535 -3.26 -57.73 57.79
CA GLY A 535 -3.42 -57.24 59.16
C GLY A 535 -4.05 -55.84 59.26
N GLY A 536 -4.52 -55.24 58.16
CA GLY A 536 -5.26 -53.98 58.14
C GLY A 536 -4.73 -52.93 57.17
N THR A 537 -5.35 -51.76 57.15
CA THR A 537 -4.98 -50.62 56.30
C THR A 537 -4.72 -49.36 57.12
N CYS A 538 -3.76 -48.55 56.69
CA CYS A 538 -3.52 -47.21 57.19
C CYS A 538 -3.65 -46.19 56.06
N ILE A 539 -4.65 -45.32 56.19
CA ILE A 539 -4.91 -44.20 55.28
C ILE A 539 -4.43 -42.92 55.94
N ARG A 540 -3.63 -42.16 55.21
CA ARG A 540 -3.12 -40.84 55.61
C ARG A 540 -3.86 -39.74 54.88
N LEU A 541 -4.26 -38.72 55.62
CA LEU A 541 -4.75 -37.45 55.10
C LEU A 541 -3.75 -36.34 55.46
N LEU A 542 -3.47 -35.47 54.49
CA LEU A 542 -2.73 -34.23 54.68
C LEU A 542 -3.65 -33.07 54.34
N ILE A 543 -3.89 -32.17 55.29
CA ILE A 543 -4.74 -30.98 55.09
C ILE A 543 -3.90 -29.73 55.39
N PRO A 544 -3.91 -28.70 54.52
CA PRO A 544 -3.17 -27.46 54.77
C PRO A 544 -3.64 -26.70 56.00
N VAL A 545 -2.66 -26.28 56.79
CA VAL A 545 -2.85 -25.32 57.89
C VAL A 545 -3.31 -23.99 57.31
N GLN A 546 -4.25 -23.34 57.97
CA GLN A 546 -4.66 -21.98 57.65
C GLN A 546 -3.46 -21.06 57.79
N LYS A 547 -3.04 -20.41 56.70
CA LYS A 547 -2.06 -19.34 56.78
C LYS A 547 -2.61 -18.27 57.72
N SER A 548 -1.91 -18.00 58.82
CA SER A 548 -2.16 -16.80 59.60
C SER A 548 -2.09 -15.62 58.63
N VAL A 549 -3.17 -14.86 58.53
CA VAL A 549 -3.15 -13.56 57.88
C VAL A 549 -2.26 -12.67 58.74
N ILE A 550 -0.94 -12.79 58.57
CA ILE A 550 -0.02 -11.73 58.94
C ILE A 550 -0.17 -10.76 57.78
N ASN A 551 -0.87 -9.66 58.05
CA ASN A 551 -0.91 -8.52 57.15
C ASN A 551 0.55 -8.06 56.95
N GLU A 552 1.12 -8.37 55.79
CA GLU A 552 2.29 -7.65 55.26
C GLU A 552 1.82 -6.38 54.55
#